data_AF-A0A9E2PUU2-F1
#
_entry.id   AF-A0A9E2PUU2-F1
#
_cell.length_a   1.000
_cell.length_b   1.000
_cell.length_c   1.000
_cell.angle_alpha   90.00
_cell.angle_beta   90.00
_cell.angle_gamma   90.00
#
_symmetry.space_group_name_H-M   'P 1'
#
loop_
_entity.id
_entity.type
_entity.pdbx_description
1 polymer ?
#
loop_
_entity_poly.entity_id
_entity_poly.type
_entity_poly.pdbx_seq_one_letter_code
_entity_poly.pdbx_strand_id
1 'polypeptide(L)'
;MDASTGKTAPAPESESQDQSDKQKAPGGQWWRPVLLLALLIAILVLARFLGLADRLGDLRDWIKSLGAQGALVFILIYVVAVVAAVPAAPISVAAAALFGSVWGVIVINIGATLGAGLAFLVGRYFARQAVVNWLGRIEKFRRLDGLTEEHGAIIVALTRLVPIFPFNLLNYGFGLTRVPFWTYIFWTWLCIIPGTVLYVVGADAVLQGAAQGKVPWTLVLAFGAALIFLTILVRFAKRRLQAREQEGGTGPDSHPGGPSA
;
A
#
# COMPACT_ATOMS: atom_id res chain seq x y z
N MET A 1 -48.45 -51.68 -54.14
CA MET A 1 -48.75 -50.39 -54.80
C MET A 1 -48.75 -49.34 -53.73
N ASP A 2 -47.76 -48.44 -53.82
CA ASP A 2 -47.65 -47.06 -53.28
C ASP A 2 -48.01 -46.76 -51.82
N ALA A 3 -47.38 -45.82 -51.10
CA ALA A 3 -46.15 -45.03 -51.18
C ALA A 3 -46.20 -44.12 -49.92
N SER A 4 -45.03 -43.70 -49.39
CA SER A 4 -44.71 -42.34 -48.89
C SER A 4 -45.76 -41.60 -48.04
N THR A 5 -45.54 -41.14 -46.80
CA THR A 5 -44.57 -40.12 -46.33
C THR A 5 -44.77 -40.02 -44.81
N GLY A 6 -43.76 -39.77 -43.99
CA GLY A 6 -43.46 -38.38 -43.61
C GLY A 6 -43.58 -38.17 -42.09
N LYS A 7 -42.43 -38.27 -41.43
CA LYS A 7 -42.17 -37.85 -40.04
C LYS A 7 -42.08 -36.32 -40.00
N THR A 8 -42.91 -35.63 -39.21
CA THR A 8 -42.63 -34.27 -38.74
C THR A 8 -43.22 -34.03 -37.35
N ALA A 9 -42.38 -33.49 -36.46
CA ALA A 9 -42.64 -33.18 -35.07
C ALA A 9 -43.67 -32.04 -34.90
N PRO A 10 -44.34 -31.94 -33.73
CA PRO A 10 -45.04 -30.72 -33.36
C PRO A 10 -44.04 -29.61 -33.01
N ALA A 11 -44.37 -28.40 -33.45
CA ALA A 11 -43.63 -27.14 -33.30
C ALA A 11 -43.51 -26.68 -31.83
N PRO A 12 -42.54 -25.81 -31.50
CA PRO A 12 -42.37 -25.27 -30.15
C PRO A 12 -43.23 -24.01 -29.97
N GLU A 13 -44.13 -24.02 -28.99
CA GLU A 13 -44.76 -22.80 -28.49
C GLU A 13 -43.97 -22.24 -27.30
N SER A 14 -43.49 -21.02 -27.54
CA SER A 14 -43.01 -19.96 -26.64
C SER A 14 -43.44 -20.07 -25.18
N GLU A 15 -42.48 -20.01 -24.25
CA GLU A 15 -42.17 -18.79 -23.48
C GLU A 15 -43.41 -18.15 -22.82
N SER A 16 -43.61 -18.43 -21.53
CA SER A 16 -43.92 -17.43 -20.50
C SER A 16 -44.43 -18.16 -19.27
N GLN A 17 -43.55 -18.35 -18.28
CA GLN A 17 -43.88 -18.13 -16.85
C GLN A 17 -42.69 -18.54 -15.97
N ASP A 18 -42.10 -17.52 -15.36
CA ASP A 18 -41.79 -17.50 -13.93
C ASP A 18 -40.56 -18.33 -13.49
N GLN A 19 -39.31 -17.95 -13.78
CA GLN A 19 -38.63 -16.72 -13.32
C GLN A 19 -39.08 -16.19 -11.94
N SER A 20 -39.20 -17.07 -10.95
CA SER A 20 -39.24 -16.67 -9.53
C SER A 20 -38.30 -17.50 -8.65
N ASP A 21 -37.19 -17.99 -9.22
CA ASP A 21 -36.08 -18.43 -8.38
C ASP A 21 -35.22 -17.21 -8.05
N LYS A 22 -35.45 -16.71 -6.83
CA LYS A 22 -34.81 -15.54 -6.23
C LYS A 22 -33.30 -15.66 -6.35
N GLN A 23 -32.76 -14.98 -7.35
CA GLN A 23 -31.36 -14.59 -7.40
C GLN A 23 -31.10 -13.67 -6.20
N LYS A 24 -30.75 -14.27 -5.05
CA LYS A 24 -30.28 -13.55 -3.87
C LYS A 24 -29.11 -12.68 -4.31
N ALA A 25 -29.34 -11.37 -4.38
CA ALA A 25 -28.29 -10.38 -4.50
C ALA A 25 -27.19 -10.68 -3.47
N PRO A 26 -25.89 -10.52 -3.82
CA PRO A 26 -24.81 -10.74 -2.87
C PRO A 26 -25.01 -9.76 -1.71
N GLY A 27 -25.46 -10.27 -0.57
CA GLY A 27 -25.75 -9.50 0.63
C GLY A 27 -24.57 -8.57 0.92
N GLY A 28 -24.83 -7.28 0.79
CA GLY A 28 -23.83 -6.23 0.95
C GLY A 28 -23.09 -6.46 2.26
N GLN A 29 -21.77 -6.59 2.17
CA GLN A 29 -20.95 -7.00 3.30
C GLN A 29 -20.68 -5.85 4.27
N TRP A 30 -21.75 -5.26 4.81
CA TRP A 30 -21.77 -4.06 5.66
C TRP A 30 -21.12 -4.28 7.03
N TRP A 31 -20.91 -5.52 7.46
CA TRP A 31 -20.17 -5.84 8.68
C TRP A 31 -18.66 -5.60 8.55
N ARG A 32 -18.09 -5.66 7.33
CA ARG A 32 -16.67 -5.37 7.08
C ARG A 32 -16.28 -3.90 7.30
N PRO A 33 -17.04 -2.90 6.80
CA PRO A 33 -16.77 -1.50 7.14
C PRO A 33 -17.06 -1.20 8.62
N VAL A 34 -18.05 -1.84 9.23
CA VAL A 34 -18.32 -1.71 10.67
C VAL A 34 -17.16 -2.26 11.51
N LEU A 35 -16.59 -3.41 11.15
CA LEU A 35 -15.39 -3.95 11.81
C LEU A 35 -14.16 -3.09 11.60
N LEU A 36 -13.97 -2.52 10.41
CA LEU A 36 -12.86 -1.59 10.15
C LEU A 36 -13.00 -0.30 10.96
N LEU A 37 -14.23 0.22 11.07
CA LEU A 37 -14.54 1.38 11.90
C LEU A 37 -14.34 1.05 13.38
N ALA A 38 -14.79 -0.12 13.84
CA ALA A 38 -14.57 -0.60 15.20
C ALA A 38 -13.09 -0.83 15.50
N LEU A 39 -12.31 -1.34 14.53
CA LEU A 39 -10.85 -1.49 14.66
C LEU A 39 -10.16 -0.13 14.69
N LEU A 40 -10.58 0.82 13.86
CA LEU A 40 -10.06 2.19 13.87
C LEU A 40 -10.35 2.85 15.22
N ILE A 41 -11.58 2.72 15.72
CA ILE A 41 -11.97 3.19 17.06
C ILE A 41 -11.16 2.46 18.13
N ALA A 42 -10.95 1.15 18.03
CA ALA A 42 -10.15 0.39 18.99
C ALA A 42 -8.67 0.83 18.96
N ILE A 43 -8.10 1.13 17.79
CA ILE A 43 -6.75 1.68 17.66
C ILE A 43 -6.69 3.09 18.27
N LEU A 44 -7.70 3.93 18.05
CA LEU A 44 -7.78 5.27 18.64
C LEU A 44 -7.94 5.21 20.16
N VAL A 45 -8.76 4.29 20.67
CA VAL A 45 -8.96 4.05 22.10
C VAL A 45 -7.70 3.46 22.73
N LEU A 46 -7.03 2.52 22.06
CA LEU A 46 -5.76 1.95 22.53
C LEU A 46 -4.64 3.01 22.53
N ALA A 47 -4.57 3.85 21.49
CA ALA A 47 -3.66 4.98 21.45
C ALA A 47 -3.94 5.99 22.58
N ARG A 48 -5.22 6.21 22.92
CA ARG A 48 -5.63 7.01 24.09
C ARG A 48 -5.18 6.34 25.40
N PHE A 49 -5.40 5.05 25.55
CA PHE A 49 -5.04 4.26 26.74
C PHE A 49 -3.52 4.17 26.96
N LEU A 50 -2.74 4.09 25.89
CA LEU A 50 -1.28 4.09 25.93
C LEU A 50 -0.68 5.48 26.18
N GLY A 51 -1.51 6.52 26.33
CA GLY A 51 -1.04 7.90 26.50
C GLY A 51 -0.24 8.38 25.29
N LEU A 52 -0.53 7.86 24.09
CA LEU A 52 0.26 8.15 22.89
C LEU A 52 0.19 9.65 22.56
N ALA A 53 -0.95 10.30 22.83
CA ALA A 53 -1.11 11.74 22.67
C ALA A 53 -0.17 12.53 23.60
N ASP A 54 -0.06 12.12 24.87
CA ASP A 54 0.79 12.79 25.86
C ASP A 54 2.26 12.57 25.52
N ARG A 55 2.66 11.33 25.18
CA ARG A 55 4.03 11.02 24.73
C ARG A 55 4.42 11.73 23.43
N LEU A 56 3.47 11.92 22.51
CA LEU A 56 3.70 12.72 21.30
C LEU A 56 3.84 14.22 21.63
N GLY A 57 3.12 14.70 22.65
CA GLY A 57 3.29 16.04 23.21
C GLY A 57 4.67 16.23 23.83
N ASP A 58 5.08 15.31 24.71
CA ASP A 58 6.40 15.31 25.36
C ASP A 58 7.53 15.22 24.34
N LEU A 59 7.40 14.33 23.34
CA LEU A 59 8.35 14.23 22.24
C LEU A 59 8.42 15.54 21.45
N ARG A 60 7.28 16.17 21.21
CA ARG A 60 7.21 17.46 20.52
C ARG A 60 7.91 18.57 21.30
N ASP A 61 7.66 18.66 22.60
CA ASP A 61 8.23 19.70 23.44
C ASP A 61 9.74 19.47 23.65
N TRP A 62 10.16 18.21 23.77
CA TRP A 62 11.57 17.83 23.78
C TRP A 62 12.27 18.20 22.47
N ILE A 63 11.68 17.87 21.31
CA ILE A 63 12.27 18.22 20.00
C ILE A 63 12.35 19.74 19.82
N LYS A 64 11.35 20.49 20.28
CA LYS A 64 11.38 21.95 20.28
C LYS A 64 12.47 22.51 21.18
N SER A 65 12.71 21.90 22.34
CA SER A 65 13.76 22.33 23.27
C SER A 65 15.17 22.23 22.68
N LEU A 66 15.37 21.37 21.67
CA LEU A 66 16.64 21.19 20.97
C LEU A 66 16.93 22.28 19.91
N GLY A 67 15.99 23.19 19.65
CA GLY A 67 16.15 24.27 18.68
C GLY A 67 16.53 23.75 17.28
N ALA A 68 17.61 24.27 16.70
CA ALA A 68 18.06 23.89 15.35
C ALA A 68 18.47 22.41 15.24
N GLN A 69 18.89 21.76 16.33
CA GLN A 69 19.25 20.34 16.34
C GLN A 69 18.03 19.42 16.32
N GLY A 70 16.85 19.93 16.65
CA GLY A 70 15.61 19.15 16.66
C GLY A 70 15.29 18.54 15.30
N ALA A 71 15.61 19.22 14.20
CA ALA A 71 15.44 18.71 12.84
C ALA A 71 16.31 17.45 12.58
N LEU A 72 17.57 17.45 13.03
CA LEU A 72 18.47 16.32 12.87
C LEU A 72 17.99 15.11 13.66
N VAL A 73 17.61 15.32 14.93
CA VAL A 73 17.08 14.26 15.78
C VAL A 73 15.79 13.68 15.19
N PHE A 74 14.91 14.54 14.68
CA PHE A 74 13.69 14.10 14.01
C PHE A 74 13.99 13.24 12.77
N ILE A 75 14.96 13.64 11.94
CA ILE A 75 15.41 12.85 10.79
C ILE A 75 15.86 11.46 11.24
N LEU A 76 16.68 11.37 12.30
CA LEU A 76 17.15 10.08 12.84
C LEU A 76 16.00 9.20 13.33
N ILE A 77 15.03 9.78 14.06
CA ILE A 77 13.82 9.07 14.50
C ILE A 77 13.05 8.54 13.29
N TYR A 78 12.87 9.37 12.26
CA TYR A 78 12.17 8.97 11.03
C TYR A 78 12.90 7.82 10.31
N VAL A 79 14.22 7.91 10.20
CA VAL A 79 15.06 6.86 9.60
C VAL A 79 14.87 5.53 10.33
N VAL A 80 14.99 5.55 11.66
CA VAL A 80 14.77 4.36 12.49
C VAL A 80 13.36 3.82 12.31
N ALA A 81 12.35 4.68 12.26
CA ALA A 81 10.96 4.28 12.07
C ALA A 81 10.74 3.58 10.71
N VAL A 82 11.32 4.11 9.61
CA VAL A 82 11.24 3.47 8.29
C VAL A 82 11.89 2.10 8.29
N VAL A 83 13.08 1.97 8.91
CA VAL A 83 13.76 0.68 9.03
C VAL A 83 12.97 -0.28 9.91
N ALA A 84 12.41 0.18 11.02
CA ALA A 84 11.52 -0.62 11.87
C ALA A 84 10.14 -0.91 11.23
N ALA A 85 9.91 -0.50 9.98
CA ALA A 85 8.67 -0.65 9.24
C ALA A 85 7.44 0.00 9.92
N VAL A 86 7.68 1.01 10.76
CA VAL A 86 6.64 1.81 11.41
C VAL A 86 5.89 2.63 10.34
N PRO A 87 4.56 2.80 10.46
CA PRO A 87 3.81 3.66 9.55
C PRO A 87 4.36 5.10 9.53
N ALA A 88 4.65 5.62 8.34
CA ALA A 88 5.20 6.97 8.17
C ALA A 88 4.19 8.09 8.48
N ALA A 89 2.90 7.83 8.29
CA ALA A 89 1.84 8.85 8.37
C ALA A 89 1.82 9.64 9.71
N PRO A 90 1.81 9.00 10.89
CA PRO A 90 1.81 9.72 12.17
C PRO A 90 3.05 10.61 12.35
N ILE A 91 4.20 10.15 11.87
CA ILE A 91 5.46 10.86 11.99
C ILE A 91 5.46 12.07 11.04
N SER A 92 4.96 11.91 9.81
CA SER A 92 4.82 13.03 8.86
C SER A 92 3.85 14.12 9.36
N VAL A 93 2.77 13.75 10.06
CA VAL A 93 1.89 14.74 10.72
C VAL A 93 2.61 15.44 11.86
N ALA A 94 3.42 14.72 12.65
CA ALA A 94 4.25 15.33 13.70
C ALA A 94 5.25 16.33 13.11
N ALA A 95 5.87 16.04 11.96
CA ALA A 95 6.76 16.97 11.28
C ALA A 95 6.04 18.25 10.86
N ALA A 96 4.82 18.15 10.33
CA ALA A 96 3.99 19.31 10.00
C ALA A 96 3.74 20.17 11.25
N ALA A 97 3.37 19.55 12.38
CA ALA A 97 3.10 20.23 13.65
C ALA A 97 4.33 20.86 14.32
N LEU A 98 5.53 20.35 14.01
CA LEU A 98 6.79 20.77 14.62
C LEU A 98 7.52 21.84 13.81
N PHE A 99 7.61 21.63 12.50
CA PHE A 99 8.45 22.43 11.60
C PHE A 99 7.61 23.25 10.61
N GLY A 100 6.29 23.04 10.56
CA GLY A 100 5.40 23.66 9.59
C GLY A 100 5.55 23.07 8.19
N SER A 101 4.81 23.65 7.24
CA SER A 101 4.75 23.20 5.85
C SER A 101 6.13 23.03 5.16
N VAL A 102 6.92 24.10 5.07
CA VAL A 102 8.15 24.10 4.25
C VAL A 102 9.25 23.23 4.87
N TRP A 103 9.59 23.50 6.14
CA TRP A 103 10.64 22.75 6.83
C TRP A 103 10.22 21.31 7.13
N GLY A 104 8.93 21.05 7.38
CA GLY A 104 8.41 19.70 7.53
C GLY A 104 8.61 18.87 6.27
N VAL A 105 8.36 19.44 5.08
CA VAL A 105 8.60 18.75 3.81
C VAL A 105 10.09 18.40 3.65
N ILE A 106 10.99 19.34 3.94
CA ILE A 106 12.44 19.13 3.82
C ILE A 106 12.89 18.01 4.76
N VAL A 107 12.54 18.10 6.04
CA VAL A 107 12.89 17.14 7.08
C VAL A 107 12.36 15.73 6.75
N ILE A 108 11.10 15.63 6.33
CA ILE A 108 10.48 14.36 5.95
C ILE A 108 11.13 13.79 4.70
N ASN A 109 11.39 14.61 3.67
CA ASN A 109 11.99 14.13 2.45
C ASN A 109 13.39 13.54 2.70
N ILE A 110 14.21 14.24 3.50
CA ILE A 110 15.54 13.76 3.89
C ILE A 110 15.43 12.47 4.71
N GLY A 111 14.59 12.46 5.76
CA GLY A 111 14.40 11.29 6.61
C GLY A 111 13.87 10.08 5.84
N ALA A 112 12.91 10.28 4.93
CA ALA A 112 12.34 9.23 4.10
C ALA A 112 13.35 8.68 3.11
N THR A 113 14.16 9.54 2.50
CA THR A 113 15.21 9.12 1.56
C THR A 113 16.28 8.32 2.27
N LEU A 114 16.78 8.79 3.41
CA LEU A 114 17.80 8.10 4.20
C LEU A 114 17.28 6.77 4.76
N GLY A 115 16.07 6.77 5.32
CA GLY A 115 15.43 5.56 5.86
C GLY A 115 15.16 4.52 4.77
N ALA A 116 14.68 4.96 3.61
CA ALA A 116 14.51 4.10 2.44
C ALA A 116 15.85 3.53 1.97
N GLY A 117 16.89 4.34 1.93
CA GLY A 117 18.27 3.92 1.65
C GLY A 117 18.78 2.84 2.59
N LEU A 118 18.62 3.02 3.90
CA LEU A 118 19.04 2.02 4.88
C LEU A 118 18.23 0.73 4.75
N ALA A 119 16.90 0.81 4.64
CA ALA A 119 16.05 -0.36 4.45
C ALA A 119 16.42 -1.13 3.17
N PHE A 120 16.75 -0.42 2.09
CA PHE A 120 17.26 -1.00 0.86
C PHE A 120 18.60 -1.72 1.05
N LEU A 121 19.56 -1.11 1.76
CA LEU A 121 20.86 -1.74 2.04
C LEU A 121 20.70 -2.96 2.94
N VAL A 122 19.82 -2.89 3.94
CA VAL A 122 19.46 -4.03 4.80
C VAL A 122 18.90 -5.16 3.95
N GLY A 123 17.95 -4.87 3.06
CA GLY A 123 17.42 -5.85 2.12
C GLY A 123 18.51 -6.45 1.21
N ARG A 124 19.42 -5.62 0.72
CA ARG A 124 20.48 -6.02 -0.21
C ARG A 124 21.56 -6.92 0.38
N TYR A 125 22.03 -6.61 1.58
CA TYR A 125 23.16 -7.32 2.17
C TYR A 125 22.73 -8.43 3.12
N PHE A 126 21.60 -8.27 3.82
CA PHE A 126 21.17 -9.24 4.82
C PHE A 126 20.06 -10.18 4.33
N ALA A 127 19.15 -9.70 3.47
CA ALA A 127 18.03 -10.52 2.98
C ALA A 127 18.30 -11.16 1.61
N ARG A 128 19.12 -10.54 0.74
CA ARG A 128 19.32 -11.00 -0.64
C ARG A 128 19.87 -12.41 -0.74
N GLN A 129 20.83 -12.81 0.09
CA GLN A 129 21.40 -14.16 0.03
C GLN A 129 20.37 -15.24 0.37
N ALA A 130 19.55 -15.01 1.40
CA ALA A 130 18.48 -15.92 1.83
C ALA A 130 17.35 -15.98 0.79
N VAL A 131 16.98 -14.83 0.23
CA VAL A 131 15.88 -14.69 -0.73
C VAL A 131 16.27 -15.20 -2.11
N VAL A 132 17.48 -14.92 -2.63
CA VAL A 132 17.92 -15.41 -3.95
C VAL A 132 18.02 -16.93 -3.97
N ASN A 133 18.44 -17.56 -2.87
CA ASN A 133 18.46 -19.02 -2.75
C ASN A 133 17.04 -19.63 -2.76
N TRP A 134 16.03 -18.88 -2.32
CA TRP A 134 14.64 -19.34 -2.22
C TRP A 134 13.78 -18.97 -3.44
N LEU A 135 13.85 -17.72 -3.90
CA LEU A 135 13.09 -17.14 -5.02
C LEU A 135 13.81 -17.19 -6.37
N GLY A 136 15.12 -17.44 -6.41
CA GLY A 136 15.88 -17.56 -7.67
C GLY A 136 15.43 -18.73 -8.56
N ARG A 137 14.65 -19.65 -8.00
CA ARG A 137 14.00 -20.76 -8.73
C ARG A 137 12.69 -20.36 -9.42
N ILE A 138 12.21 -19.14 -9.23
CA ILE A 138 10.91 -18.65 -9.74
C ILE A 138 11.15 -17.77 -10.97
N GLU A 139 10.70 -18.23 -12.14
CA GLU A 139 10.83 -17.57 -13.46
C GLU A 139 10.41 -16.07 -13.44
N LYS A 140 9.33 -15.76 -12.70
CA LYS A 140 8.80 -14.39 -12.55
C LYS A 140 9.80 -13.45 -11.86
N PHE A 141 10.59 -13.95 -10.90
CA PHE A 141 11.61 -13.16 -10.22
C PHE A 141 12.74 -12.81 -11.19
N ARG A 142 13.16 -13.77 -12.04
CA ARG A 142 14.23 -13.60 -13.03
C ARG A 142 13.88 -12.59 -14.13
N ARG A 143 12.63 -12.58 -14.61
CA ARG A 143 12.13 -11.54 -15.54
C ARG A 143 12.04 -10.17 -14.89
N LEU A 144 11.60 -10.10 -13.63
CA LEU A 144 11.55 -8.83 -12.89
C LEU A 144 12.95 -8.26 -12.64
N ASP A 145 13.92 -9.14 -12.33
CA ASP A 145 15.31 -8.77 -12.09
C ASP A 145 15.96 -8.14 -13.35
N GLY A 146 15.72 -8.72 -14.53
CA GLY A 146 16.16 -8.18 -15.82
C GLY A 146 15.49 -6.84 -16.20
N LEU A 147 14.17 -6.70 -15.96
CA LEU A 147 13.47 -5.43 -16.19
C LEU A 147 13.96 -4.32 -15.26
N THR A 148 14.31 -4.64 -14.01
CA THR A 148 14.87 -3.67 -13.07
C THR A 148 16.32 -3.30 -13.36
N GLU A 149 17.06 -4.14 -14.08
CA GLU A 149 18.43 -3.86 -14.53
C GLU A 149 18.45 -2.80 -15.64
N GLU A 150 17.51 -2.89 -16.59
CA GLU A 150 17.45 -1.97 -17.73
C GLU A 150 16.60 -0.72 -17.45
N HIS A 151 15.51 -0.84 -16.67
CA HIS A 151 14.52 0.24 -16.44
C HIS A 151 14.34 0.62 -14.96
N GLY A 152 15.32 0.28 -14.09
CA GLY A 152 15.22 0.47 -12.64
C GLY A 152 14.86 1.89 -12.20
N ALA A 153 15.38 2.91 -12.88
CA ALA A 153 15.07 4.32 -12.64
C ALA A 153 13.57 4.64 -12.77
N ILE A 154 12.96 4.22 -13.89
CA ILE A 154 11.54 4.47 -14.19
C ILE A 154 10.65 3.69 -13.22
N ILE A 155 11.02 2.45 -12.89
CA ILE A 155 10.25 1.63 -11.95
C ILE A 155 10.24 2.28 -10.56
N VAL A 156 11.39 2.76 -10.08
CA VAL A 156 11.46 3.49 -8.80
C VAL A 156 10.61 4.76 -8.89
N ALA A 157 10.79 5.58 -9.92
CA ALA A 157 10.01 6.82 -10.08
C ALA A 157 8.49 6.58 -10.07
N LEU A 158 8.00 5.65 -10.89
CA LEU A 158 6.58 5.34 -10.99
C LEU A 158 6.00 4.79 -9.69
N THR A 159 6.73 3.91 -9.00
CA THR A 159 6.24 3.36 -7.72
C THR A 159 6.22 4.38 -6.58
N ARG A 160 7.00 5.47 -6.69
CA ARG A 160 6.95 6.61 -5.74
C ARG A 160 5.85 7.59 -6.05
N LEU A 161 5.61 7.86 -7.34
CA LEU A 161 4.53 8.75 -7.78
C LEU A 161 3.16 8.10 -7.64
N VAL A 162 3.07 6.80 -7.91
CA VAL A 162 1.85 6.00 -7.79
C VAL A 162 2.09 4.93 -6.71
N PRO A 163 1.75 5.23 -5.44
CA PRO A 163 2.03 4.34 -4.31
C PRO A 163 1.05 3.16 -4.27
N ILE A 164 1.21 2.21 -5.21
CA ILE A 164 0.42 0.98 -5.28
C ILE A 164 0.80 0.03 -4.12
N PHE A 165 2.05 0.10 -3.68
CA PHE A 165 2.60 -0.78 -2.65
C PHE A 165 2.98 0.01 -1.38
N PRO A 166 2.96 -0.63 -0.21
CA PRO A 166 3.41 0.00 1.04
C PRO A 166 4.86 0.49 0.95
N PHE A 167 5.10 1.72 1.36
CA PHE A 167 6.42 2.38 1.29
C PHE A 167 7.54 1.52 1.90
N ASN A 168 7.32 1.00 3.12
CA ASN A 168 8.32 0.19 3.82
C ASN A 168 8.64 -1.11 3.08
N LEU A 169 7.62 -1.79 2.53
CA LEU A 169 7.82 -3.04 1.79
C LEU A 169 8.58 -2.81 0.49
N LEU A 170 8.26 -1.73 -0.24
CA LEU A 170 8.99 -1.35 -1.46
C LEU A 170 10.48 -1.15 -1.19
N ASN A 171 10.84 -0.52 -0.07
CA ASN A 171 12.23 -0.22 0.24
C ASN A 171 13.07 -1.48 0.37
N TYR A 172 12.59 -2.48 1.11
CA TYR A 172 13.22 -3.79 1.20
C TYR A 172 13.19 -4.54 -0.12
N GLY A 173 12.07 -4.50 -0.84
CA GLY A 173 11.89 -5.16 -2.13
C GLY A 173 12.90 -4.70 -3.18
N PHE A 174 13.12 -3.39 -3.32
CA PHE A 174 14.14 -2.85 -4.21
C PHE A 174 15.57 -3.23 -3.80
N GLY A 175 15.83 -3.46 -2.50
CA GLY A 175 17.11 -4.00 -2.03
C GLY A 175 17.43 -5.39 -2.60
N LEU A 176 16.41 -6.18 -2.90
CA LEU A 176 16.53 -7.53 -3.45
C LEU A 176 16.77 -7.55 -4.97
N THR A 177 16.42 -6.47 -5.68
CA THR A 177 16.59 -6.37 -7.14
C THR A 177 18.00 -5.92 -7.53
N ARG A 178 18.27 -5.78 -8.84
CA ARG A 178 19.53 -5.27 -9.39
C ARG A 178 19.65 -3.75 -9.49
N VAL A 179 18.63 -2.98 -9.04
CA VAL A 179 18.67 -1.52 -9.13
C VAL A 179 19.88 -0.97 -8.34
N PRO A 180 20.73 -0.12 -8.94
CA PRO A 180 21.87 0.47 -8.22
C PRO A 180 21.40 1.43 -7.12
N PHE A 181 22.14 1.45 -6.00
CA PHE A 181 21.78 2.22 -4.81
C PHE A 181 21.57 3.71 -5.10
N TRP A 182 22.49 4.33 -5.83
CA TRP A 182 22.42 5.76 -6.13
C TRP A 182 21.24 6.13 -7.03
N THR A 183 20.91 5.28 -8.01
CA THR A 183 19.69 5.45 -8.82
C THR A 183 18.45 5.36 -7.94
N TYR A 184 18.38 4.38 -7.05
CA TYR A 184 17.27 4.24 -6.12
C TYR A 184 17.10 5.46 -5.19
N ILE A 185 18.20 5.96 -4.62
CA ILE A 185 18.20 7.13 -3.73
C ILE A 185 17.75 8.38 -4.49
N PHE A 186 18.35 8.67 -5.64
CA PHE A 186 18.04 9.88 -6.41
C PHE A 186 16.57 9.94 -6.83
N TRP A 187 16.06 8.85 -7.43
CA TRP A 187 14.67 8.80 -7.87
C TRP A 187 13.68 8.75 -6.70
N THR A 188 14.04 8.13 -5.58
CA THR A 188 13.22 8.19 -4.36
C THR A 188 13.13 9.60 -3.81
N TRP A 189 14.28 10.27 -3.66
CA TRP A 189 14.38 11.65 -3.18
C TRP A 189 13.54 12.60 -4.01
N LEU A 190 13.66 12.53 -5.35
CA LEU A 190 12.95 13.40 -6.27
C LEU A 190 11.45 13.12 -6.32
N CYS A 191 11.06 11.85 -6.51
CA CYS A 191 9.67 11.50 -6.78
C CYS A 191 8.78 11.47 -5.53
N ILE A 192 9.35 11.45 -4.32
CA ILE A 192 8.55 11.54 -3.08
C ILE A 192 8.18 12.99 -2.73
N ILE A 193 8.85 14.01 -3.31
CA ILE A 193 8.59 15.43 -3.01
C ILE A 193 7.12 15.80 -3.21
N PRO A 194 6.48 15.54 -4.37
CA PRO A 194 5.11 16.00 -4.61
C PRO A 194 4.12 15.40 -3.60
N GLY A 195 4.25 14.11 -3.30
CA GLY A 195 3.43 13.42 -2.30
C GLY A 195 3.68 13.94 -0.89
N THR A 196 4.95 14.24 -0.56
CA THR A 196 5.33 14.81 0.75
C THR A 196 4.77 16.21 0.92
N VAL A 197 4.87 17.07 -0.11
CA VAL A 197 4.29 18.42 -0.10
C VAL A 197 2.79 18.35 0.14
N LEU A 198 2.06 17.56 -0.65
CA LEU A 198 0.62 17.43 -0.51
C LEU A 198 0.23 16.96 0.91
N TYR A 199 0.95 15.98 1.43
CA TYR A 199 0.65 15.39 2.73
C TYR A 199 0.98 16.33 3.90
N VAL A 200 2.21 16.88 3.94
CA VAL A 200 2.69 17.71 5.05
C VAL A 200 1.99 19.06 5.07
N VAL A 201 1.84 19.72 3.91
CA VAL A 201 1.12 21.00 3.81
C VAL A 201 -0.36 20.79 4.13
N GLY A 202 -0.97 19.70 3.64
CA GLY A 202 -2.34 19.35 3.98
C GLY A 202 -2.53 19.11 5.47
N ALA A 203 -1.61 18.39 6.12
CA ALA A 203 -1.63 18.17 7.56
C ALA A 203 -1.46 19.48 8.35
N ASP A 204 -0.52 20.33 7.97
CA ASP A 204 -0.30 21.65 8.59
C ASP A 204 -1.56 22.53 8.49
N ALA A 205 -2.18 22.61 7.31
CA ALA A 205 -3.42 23.35 7.10
C ALA A 205 -4.59 22.84 7.98
N VAL A 206 -4.72 21.53 8.13
CA VAL A 206 -5.72 20.92 9.02
C VAL A 206 -5.45 21.27 10.48
N LEU A 207 -4.18 21.17 10.91
CA LEU A 207 -3.77 21.47 12.28
C LEU A 207 -4.03 22.95 12.63
N GLN A 208 -3.69 23.87 11.74
CA GLN A 208 -3.93 25.30 11.93
C GLN A 208 -5.43 25.64 11.95
N GLY A 209 -6.21 25.04 11.04
CA GLY A 209 -7.68 25.24 11.04
C GLY A 209 -8.35 24.70 12.31
N ALA A 210 -7.90 23.54 12.80
CA ALA A 210 -8.38 22.98 14.06
C ALA A 210 -8.05 23.88 15.27
N ALA A 211 -6.84 24.45 15.31
CA ALA A 211 -6.42 25.36 16.38
C ALA A 211 -7.23 26.68 16.42
N GLN A 212 -7.75 27.14 15.27
CA GLN A 212 -8.58 28.34 15.16
C GLN A 212 -10.08 28.08 15.42
N GLY A 213 -10.46 26.86 15.82
CA GLY A 213 -11.87 26.47 16.00
C GLY A 213 -12.67 26.35 14.70
N LYS A 214 -12.04 26.60 13.55
CA LYS A 214 -12.59 26.38 12.22
C LYS A 214 -12.00 25.09 11.66
N VAL A 215 -12.35 23.96 12.29
CA VAL A 215 -11.92 22.65 11.80
C VAL A 215 -12.37 22.54 10.35
N PRO A 216 -11.46 22.42 9.37
CA PRO A 216 -11.83 22.26 7.98
C PRO A 216 -12.31 20.83 7.82
N TRP A 217 -13.55 20.57 8.23
CA TRP A 217 -14.18 19.25 8.22
C TRP A 217 -14.07 18.61 6.84
N THR A 218 -14.09 19.42 5.78
CA THR A 218 -13.84 18.99 4.40
C THR A 218 -12.46 18.35 4.20
N LEU A 219 -11.39 18.93 4.76
CA LEU A 219 -10.03 18.39 4.69
C LEU A 219 -9.86 17.17 5.61
N VAL A 220 -10.44 17.20 6.81
CA VAL A 220 -10.41 16.06 7.74
C VAL A 220 -11.15 14.86 7.14
N LEU A 221 -12.33 15.10 6.57
CA LEU A 221 -13.09 14.08 5.85
C LEU A 221 -12.35 13.63 4.57
N ALA A 222 -11.65 14.52 3.87
CA ALA A 222 -10.86 14.15 2.69
C ALA A 222 -9.66 13.27 3.07
N PHE A 223 -8.93 13.57 4.14
CA PHE A 223 -7.84 12.73 4.65
C PHE A 223 -8.36 11.38 5.16
N GLY A 224 -9.47 11.39 5.92
CA GLY A 224 -10.14 10.18 6.37
C GLY A 224 -10.62 9.32 5.19
N ALA A 225 -11.25 9.94 4.19
CA ALA A 225 -11.69 9.29 2.97
C ALA A 225 -10.52 8.77 2.14
N ALA A 226 -9.40 9.49 2.05
CA ALA A 226 -8.19 9.05 1.36
C ALA A 226 -7.56 7.82 2.05
N LEU A 227 -7.52 7.80 3.39
CA LEU A 227 -7.07 6.63 4.15
C LEU A 227 -7.99 5.41 3.94
N ILE A 228 -9.31 5.64 3.97
CA ILE A 228 -10.30 4.60 3.69
C ILE A 228 -10.17 4.11 2.24
N PHE A 229 -10.04 5.02 1.29
CA PHE A 229 -9.86 4.72 -0.13
C PHE A 229 -8.58 3.93 -0.38
N LEU A 230 -7.45 4.33 0.20
CA LEU A 230 -6.19 3.58 0.14
C LEU A 230 -6.36 2.18 0.72
N THR A 231 -7.06 2.04 1.85
CA THR A 231 -7.36 0.75 2.47
C THR A 231 -8.22 -0.13 1.56
N ILE A 232 -9.24 0.45 0.90
CA ILE A 232 -10.10 -0.23 -0.07
C ILE A 232 -9.28 -0.66 -1.29
N LEU A 233 -8.41 0.21 -1.81
CA LEU A 233 -7.60 -0.02 -2.99
C LEU A 233 -6.58 -1.13 -2.75
N VAL A 234 -5.90 -1.12 -1.60
CA VAL A 234 -5.03 -2.22 -1.15
C VAL A 234 -5.81 -3.52 -1.02
N ARG A 235 -7.02 -3.47 -0.47
CA ARG A 235 -7.88 -4.65 -0.32
C ARG A 235 -8.37 -5.17 -1.69
N PHE A 236 -8.68 -4.29 -2.62
CA PHE A 236 -9.10 -4.64 -3.97
C PHE A 236 -7.96 -5.24 -4.77
N ALA A 237 -6.78 -4.64 -4.72
CA ALA A 237 -5.56 -5.16 -5.33
C ALA A 237 -5.23 -6.55 -4.77
N LYS A 238 -5.29 -6.73 -3.44
CA LYS A 238 -5.05 -8.04 -2.81
C LYS A 238 -6.07 -9.09 -3.27
N ARG A 239 -7.35 -8.74 -3.38
CA ARG A 239 -8.40 -9.65 -3.89
C ARG A 239 -8.18 -10.04 -5.35
N ARG A 240 -7.79 -9.10 -6.20
CA ARG A 240 -7.51 -9.36 -7.63
C ARG A 240 -6.29 -10.27 -7.81
N LEU A 241 -5.26 -10.10 -6.98
CA LEU A 241 -4.09 -10.98 -6.98
C LEU A 241 -4.45 -12.40 -6.50
N GLN A 242 -5.22 -12.52 -5.42
CA GLN A 242 -5.67 -13.81 -4.91
C GLN A 242 -6.61 -14.55 -5.87
N ALA A 243 -7.49 -13.83 -6.58
CA ALA A 243 -8.35 -14.42 -7.61
C ALA A 243 -7.53 -15.01 -8.77
N ARG A 244 -6.46 -14.34 -9.19
CA ARG A 244 -5.57 -14.82 -10.27
C ARG A 244 -4.65 -15.98 -9.85
N GLU A 245 -4.28 -16.07 -8.57
CA GLU A 245 -3.55 -17.22 -8.02
C GLU A 245 -4.45 -18.48 -7.95
N GLN A 246 -5.75 -18.30 -7.69
CA GLN A 246 -6.72 -19.40 -7.69
C GLN A 246 -7.06 -19.86 -9.11
N GLU A 247 -7.24 -18.93 -10.06
CA GLU A 247 -7.49 -19.26 -11.48
C GLU A 247 -6.26 -19.89 -12.17
N GLY A 248 -5.04 -19.58 -11.71
CA GLY A 248 -3.80 -20.17 -12.24
C GLY A 248 -3.35 -21.48 -11.58
N GLY A 249 -4.02 -21.91 -10.49
CA GLY A 249 -3.70 -23.13 -9.73
C GLY A 249 -4.59 -24.34 -10.07
N THR A 250 -5.61 -24.15 -10.89
CA THR A 250 -6.53 -25.20 -11.36
C THR A 250 -6.50 -25.29 -12.89
N GLY A 251 -5.31 -25.53 -13.45
CA GLY A 251 -5.17 -26.03 -14.82
C GLY A 251 -5.33 -27.56 -14.81
N PRO A 252 -6.07 -28.16 -15.76
CA PRO A 252 -6.38 -29.59 -15.75
C PRO A 252 -5.21 -30.41 -16.31
N ASP A 253 -4.11 -30.51 -15.57
CA ASP A 253 -3.05 -31.50 -15.83
C ASP A 253 -2.99 -32.52 -14.68
N SER A 254 -4.11 -33.22 -14.48
CA SER A 254 -4.10 -34.50 -13.76
C SER A 254 -3.85 -35.62 -14.77
N HIS A 255 -2.60 -35.81 -15.16
CA HIS A 255 -2.16 -37.09 -15.72
C HIS A 255 -1.47 -37.87 -14.59
N PRO A 256 -2.13 -38.88 -13.98
CA PRO A 256 -1.41 -39.86 -13.18
C PRO A 256 -0.69 -40.81 -14.15
N GLY A 257 0.53 -41.21 -13.78
CA GLY A 257 1.40 -42.13 -14.54
C GLY A 257 0.73 -43.48 -14.88
N GLY A 258 1.30 -44.31 -15.74
CA GLY A 258 2.71 -44.51 -16.03
C GLY A 258 2.92 -45.51 -17.19
N PRO A 259 4.03 -46.29 -17.21
CA PRO A 259 4.79 -46.60 -18.42
C PRO A 259 4.55 -48.00 -19.04
N SER A 260 5.12 -48.18 -20.24
CA SER A 260 5.56 -49.44 -20.87
C SER A 260 4.51 -50.43 -21.39
N ALA A 261 4.34 -50.48 -22.72
CA ALA A 261 4.65 -51.65 -23.58
C ALA A 261 4.59 -51.20 -25.05
#